data_AF-A0A9W9YGE3-F1
#
_entry.id   AF-A0A9W9YGE3-F1
#
_cell.length_a   1.000
_cell.length_b   1.000
_cell.length_c   1.000
_cell.angle_alpha   90.00
_cell.angle_beta   90.00
_cell.angle_gamma   90.00
#
_symmetry.space_group_name_H-M   'P 1'
#
loop_
_entity.id
_entity.type
_entity.pdbx_description
1 polymer ?
#
loop_
_entity_poly.entity_id
_entity_poly.type
_entity_poly.pdbx_seq_one_letter_code
_entity_poly.pdbx_strand_id
1 'polypeptide(L)'
;MIGAGLIKIRGDQCWRDLTCMNYHYETQPVPNPMSYFMHQSPEIFHKFETLMNHFIELVVPFFILLTRPFRIGVAFLQILFQVILIISAWPSYSRHPQPRKEVIRIQQLHKTGTAESKPTWGLCVRRVFELMLGAMIAYLSIPVVQNLLSSRQAMNTSFDSFRIVNTYGAFGSVTKERTEVIFQGTRNSTIILDENGGIWEEYHFNCKPGDPKKRPCVISPYHYRLDWLMWFAAFSAQLLVNDEQATSLIAHNPFANGTAPKFIRGEHFLYKFTTIGSQEARGILVETHQNRVLLSTNHVTELLEIIWNRTDGKCQNSRTKSTKCDSFNIYCTTKISPVKLVYLTEQKTL
;
A
#
# COMPACT_ATOMS: atom_id res chain seq x y z
N MET A 1 4.00 10.90 -12.16
CA MET A 1 2.75 11.71 -12.22
C MET A 1 1.81 11.14 -13.26
N ILE A 2 2.07 11.30 -14.56
CA ILE A 2 1.15 10.86 -15.64
C ILE A 2 0.72 9.39 -15.51
N GLY A 3 1.66 8.46 -15.29
CA GLY A 3 1.32 7.04 -15.12
C GLY A 3 0.35 6.75 -13.97
N ALA A 4 0.45 7.50 -12.87
CA ALA A 4 -0.44 7.36 -11.71
C ALA A 4 -1.83 7.96 -11.97
N GLY A 5 -1.93 9.06 -12.71
CA GLY A 5 -3.24 9.59 -13.13
C GLY A 5 -3.93 8.68 -14.15
N LEU A 6 -3.17 8.13 -15.10
CA LEU A 6 -3.72 7.28 -16.16
C LEU A 6 -4.26 5.96 -15.61
N ILE A 7 -3.55 5.33 -14.66
CA ILE A 7 -4.02 4.09 -14.04
C ILE A 7 -5.30 4.32 -13.22
N LYS A 8 -5.47 5.50 -12.60
CA LYS A 8 -6.71 5.85 -11.87
C LYS A 8 -7.89 6.00 -12.83
N ILE A 9 -7.77 6.81 -13.88
CA ILE A 9 -8.86 7.01 -14.86
C ILE A 9 -9.24 5.71 -15.59
N ARG A 10 -8.25 4.88 -15.92
CA ARG A 10 -8.46 3.63 -16.68
C ARG A 10 -8.76 2.42 -15.80
N GLY A 11 -8.53 2.52 -14.50
CA GLY A 11 -8.82 1.48 -13.52
C GLY A 11 -10.30 1.52 -13.12
N ASP A 12 -10.56 1.77 -11.85
CA ASP A 12 -11.90 1.69 -11.30
C ASP A 12 -12.82 2.82 -11.76
N GLN A 13 -14.11 2.48 -11.87
CA GLN A 13 -15.16 3.44 -12.21
C GLN A 13 -15.28 4.58 -11.18
N CYS A 14 -14.99 4.32 -9.90
CA CYS A 14 -15.07 5.37 -8.87
C CYS A 14 -14.13 6.56 -9.12
N TRP A 15 -13.04 6.36 -9.88
CA TRP A 15 -12.11 7.46 -10.20
C TRP A 15 -12.72 8.40 -11.22
N ARG A 16 -13.50 7.84 -12.16
CA ARG A 16 -14.25 8.60 -13.17
C ARG A 16 -15.48 9.28 -12.57
N ASP A 17 -16.13 8.63 -11.60
CA ASP A 17 -17.27 9.19 -10.87
C ASP A 17 -16.84 10.17 -9.75
N LEU A 18 -15.53 10.34 -9.53
CA LEU A 18 -14.91 11.19 -8.51
C LEU A 18 -15.25 10.78 -7.06
N THR A 19 -15.63 9.52 -6.82
CA THR A 19 -16.09 9.01 -5.52
C THR A 19 -15.07 8.12 -4.81
N CYS A 20 -13.92 7.79 -5.42
CA CYS A 20 -12.97 6.85 -4.79
C CYS A 20 -12.48 7.31 -3.41
N MET A 21 -12.37 8.62 -3.17
CA MET A 21 -11.91 9.14 -1.87
C MET A 21 -12.92 8.87 -0.73
N ASN A 22 -14.18 8.58 -1.04
CA ASN A 22 -15.15 8.11 -0.04
C ASN A 22 -14.72 6.78 0.59
N TYR A 23 -13.97 5.94 -0.14
CA TYR A 23 -13.53 4.62 0.33
C TYR A 23 -12.06 4.59 0.71
N HIS A 24 -11.24 5.41 0.03
CA HIS A 24 -9.79 5.29 0.10
C HIS A 24 -9.24 5.51 1.51
N TYR A 25 -9.73 6.51 2.24
CA TYR A 25 -9.24 6.83 3.58
C TYR A 25 -9.43 5.68 4.60
N GLU A 26 -10.52 4.94 4.49
CA GLU A 26 -10.83 3.81 5.38
C GLU A 26 -10.03 2.56 4.98
N THR A 27 -9.92 2.30 3.68
CA THR A 27 -9.36 1.04 3.15
C THR A 27 -7.85 1.07 2.92
N GLN A 28 -7.19 2.19 3.22
CA GLN A 28 -5.74 2.36 3.18
C GLN A 28 -5.01 1.27 3.99
N PRO A 29 -3.80 0.82 3.57
CA PRO A 29 -3.09 -0.26 4.24
C PRO A 29 -2.96 -0.09 5.75
N VAL A 30 -2.51 1.09 6.17
CA VAL A 30 -2.44 1.48 7.57
C VAL A 30 -3.04 2.87 7.67
N PRO A 31 -4.30 3.00 8.13
CA PRO A 31 -4.96 4.28 8.26
C PRO A 31 -4.28 5.05 9.39
N ASN A 32 -4.26 6.37 9.27
CA ASN A 32 -3.75 7.25 10.30
C ASN A 32 -4.91 8.06 10.92
N PRO A 33 -4.69 8.78 12.03
CA PRO A 33 -5.75 9.58 12.65
C PRO A 33 -6.35 10.64 11.73
N MET A 34 -5.57 11.22 10.82
CA MET A 34 -6.06 12.22 9.86
C MET A 34 -6.99 11.58 8.81
N SER A 35 -6.71 10.34 8.38
CA SER A 35 -7.58 9.59 7.47
C SER A 35 -9.00 9.47 8.02
N TYR A 36 -9.16 9.27 9.33
CA TYR A 36 -10.49 9.26 9.97
C TYR A 36 -11.23 10.58 9.78
N PHE A 37 -10.59 11.73 10.06
CA PHE A 37 -11.24 13.03 9.90
C PHE A 37 -11.51 13.37 8.45
N MET A 38 -10.60 13.05 7.54
CA MET A 38 -10.80 13.28 6.11
C MET A 38 -11.92 12.41 5.55
N HIS A 39 -12.06 11.16 6.00
CA HIS A 39 -13.17 10.28 5.60
C HIS A 39 -14.56 10.85 5.95
N GLN A 40 -14.66 11.64 7.02
CA GLN A 40 -15.92 12.24 7.46
C GLN A 40 -16.28 13.53 6.69
N SER A 41 -15.42 13.96 5.77
CA SER A 41 -15.68 15.16 4.99
C SER A 41 -16.84 14.97 3.99
N PRO A 42 -17.56 16.03 3.60
CA PRO A 42 -18.65 15.91 2.65
C PRO A 42 -18.19 15.36 1.29
N GLU A 43 -19.06 14.62 0.59
CA GLU A 43 -18.76 14.04 -0.73
C GLU A 43 -18.28 15.10 -1.74
N ILE A 44 -18.77 16.34 -1.66
CA ILE A 44 -18.33 17.45 -2.52
C ILE A 44 -16.82 17.69 -2.37
N PHE A 45 -16.30 17.62 -1.15
CA PHE A 45 -14.88 17.75 -0.89
C PHE A 45 -14.09 16.59 -1.52
N HIS A 46 -14.57 15.36 -1.38
CA HIS A 46 -13.96 14.17 -1.99
C HIS A 46 -13.95 14.21 -3.52
N LYS A 47 -15.02 14.73 -4.14
CA LYS A 47 -15.09 14.95 -5.59
C LYS A 47 -14.07 15.98 -6.04
N PHE A 48 -13.98 17.10 -5.31
CA PHE A 48 -13.00 18.14 -5.59
C PHE A 48 -11.56 17.61 -5.45
N GLU A 49 -11.27 16.89 -4.37
CA GLU A 49 -9.96 16.29 -4.14
C GLU A 49 -9.57 15.35 -5.29
N THR A 50 -10.48 14.45 -5.68
CA THR A 50 -10.26 13.51 -6.78
C THR A 50 -10.03 14.25 -8.10
N LEU A 51 -10.81 15.30 -8.39
CA LEU A 51 -10.65 16.12 -9.58
C LEU A 51 -9.29 16.84 -9.61
N MET A 52 -8.88 17.44 -8.49
CA MET A 52 -7.58 18.12 -8.36
C MET A 52 -6.43 17.13 -8.53
N ASN A 53 -6.55 15.92 -7.97
CA ASN A 53 -5.57 14.85 -8.18
C ASN A 53 -5.43 14.52 -9.68
N HIS A 54 -6.52 14.36 -10.42
CA HIS A 54 -6.47 14.13 -11.87
C HIS A 54 -5.83 15.30 -12.61
N PHE A 55 -6.18 16.53 -12.26
CA PHE A 55 -5.61 17.73 -12.89
C PHE A 55 -4.09 17.82 -12.67
N ILE A 56 -3.62 17.60 -11.43
CA ILE A 56 -2.20 17.70 -11.06
C ILE A 56 -1.38 16.54 -11.64
N GLU A 57 -1.94 15.34 -11.73
CA GLU A 57 -1.21 14.17 -12.24
C GLU A 57 -1.18 14.12 -13.78
N LEU A 58 -2.21 14.62 -14.46
CA LEU A 58 -2.37 14.48 -15.91
C LEU A 58 -2.17 15.78 -16.68
N VAL A 59 -2.65 16.93 -16.21
CA VAL A 59 -2.61 18.18 -16.99
C VAL A 59 -1.36 18.99 -16.66
N VAL A 60 -1.11 19.20 -15.37
CA VAL A 60 -0.01 20.04 -14.87
C VAL A 60 1.37 19.66 -15.41
N PRO A 61 1.75 18.37 -15.56
CA PRO A 61 3.06 18.01 -16.06
C PRO A 61 3.35 18.55 -17.47
N PHE A 62 2.34 18.76 -18.32
CA PHE A 62 2.55 19.28 -19.68
C PHE A 62 2.97 20.75 -19.69
N PHE A 63 2.60 21.53 -18.66
CA PHE A 63 3.01 22.93 -18.54
C PHE A 63 4.51 23.10 -18.28
N ILE A 64 5.26 22.02 -17.97
CA ILE A 64 6.72 22.07 -17.88
C ILE A 64 7.37 22.42 -19.23
N LEU A 65 6.71 22.10 -20.34
CA LEU A 65 7.19 22.36 -21.70
C LEU A 65 7.00 23.83 -22.13
N LEU A 66 6.26 24.62 -21.36
CA LEU A 66 5.97 26.02 -21.67
C LEU A 66 7.07 26.98 -21.15
N THR A 67 6.75 28.28 -21.08
CA THR A 67 7.66 29.36 -20.68
C THR A 67 8.00 29.30 -19.18
N ARG A 68 9.03 30.04 -18.78
CA ARG A 68 9.55 30.09 -17.39
C ARG A 68 8.47 30.25 -16.29
N PRO A 69 7.47 31.15 -16.39
CA PRO A 69 6.47 31.30 -15.33
C PRO A 69 5.66 30.01 -15.10
N PHE A 70 5.29 29.29 -16.17
CA PHE A 70 4.59 28.02 -16.07
C PHE A 70 5.43 26.96 -15.37
N ARG A 71 6.73 26.87 -15.67
CA ARG A 71 7.63 25.91 -15.00
C ARG A 71 7.73 26.15 -13.49
N ILE A 72 7.78 27.42 -13.08
CA ILE A 72 7.80 27.79 -11.65
C ILE A 72 6.45 27.43 -11.00
N GLY A 73 5.34 27.72 -11.69
CA GLY A 73 4.00 27.32 -11.22
C GLY A 73 3.85 25.81 -11.06
N VAL A 74 4.30 25.01 -12.03
CA VAL A 74 4.33 23.55 -11.96
C VAL A 74 5.15 23.08 -10.76
N ALA A 75 6.36 23.62 -10.58
CA ALA A 75 7.20 23.25 -9.45
C ALA A 75 6.52 23.52 -8.10
N PHE A 76 5.93 24.71 -7.94
CA PHE A 76 5.19 25.06 -6.73
C PHE A 76 4.00 24.12 -6.49
N LEU A 77 3.19 23.89 -7.51
CA LEU A 77 1.99 23.07 -7.41
C LEU A 77 2.32 21.60 -7.12
N GLN A 78 3.38 21.06 -7.73
CA GLN A 78 3.85 19.70 -7.46
C GLN A 78 4.41 19.56 -6.04
N ILE A 79 5.19 20.54 -5.55
CA ILE A 79 5.68 20.53 -4.17
C ILE A 79 4.50 20.58 -3.20
N LEU A 80 3.54 21.48 -3.44
CA LEU A 80 2.34 21.59 -2.61
C LEU A 80 1.55 20.27 -2.60
N PHE A 81 1.37 19.64 -3.76
CA PHE A 81 0.70 18.36 -3.87
C PHE A 81 1.39 17.25 -3.07
N GLN A 82 2.72 17.13 -3.17
CA GLN A 82 3.49 16.17 -2.37
C GLN A 82 3.36 16.46 -0.87
N VAL A 83 3.39 17.74 -0.46
CA VAL A 83 3.18 18.13 0.94
C VAL A 83 1.80 17.73 1.43
N ILE A 84 0.74 17.94 0.64
CA ILE A 84 -0.62 17.54 0.99
C ILE A 84 -0.71 16.02 1.14
N LEU A 85 -0.15 15.24 0.21
CA LEU A 85 -0.12 13.78 0.32
C LEU A 85 0.60 13.33 1.59
N ILE A 86 1.74 13.95 1.92
CA ILE A 86 2.48 13.66 3.15
C ILE A 86 1.66 14.05 4.40
N ILE A 87 0.97 15.19 4.40
CA ILE A 87 0.13 15.64 5.52
C ILE A 87 -1.10 14.76 5.68
N SER A 88 -1.75 14.33 4.60
CA SER A 88 -2.84 13.35 4.62
C SER A 88 -2.37 11.99 5.16
N ALA A 89 -1.07 11.72 5.09
CA ALA A 89 -0.39 10.59 5.73
C ALA A 89 0.16 10.90 7.16
N TRP A 90 0.03 12.15 7.64
CA TRP A 90 0.59 12.87 8.81
C TRP A 90 2.10 12.64 9.16
N PRO A 91 2.87 13.70 9.53
CA PRO A 91 4.32 13.61 9.69
C PRO A 91 4.78 13.28 11.12
N SER A 92 5.99 12.73 11.24
CA SER A 92 6.78 12.87 12.46
C SER A 92 7.80 14.00 12.33
N TYR A 93 7.97 14.70 13.45
CA TYR A 93 8.93 15.79 13.64
C TYR A 93 10.35 15.24 13.58
N SER A 94 11.12 15.69 12.59
CA SER A 94 12.57 15.75 12.68
C SER A 94 13.06 16.96 11.91
N ARG A 95 13.35 18.00 12.68
CA ARG A 95 14.03 19.21 12.24
C ARG A 95 15.46 18.83 11.84
N HIS A 96 15.76 18.83 10.55
CA HIS A 96 17.14 18.96 10.05
C HIS A 96 17.18 20.07 9.02
N PRO A 97 17.86 21.19 9.31
CA PRO A 97 18.20 22.15 8.28
C PRO A 97 19.45 21.69 7.52
N GLN A 98 19.35 21.79 6.19
CA GLN A 98 20.39 22.06 5.19
C GLN A 98 20.77 20.94 4.21
N PRO A 99 20.75 21.28 2.90
CA PRO A 99 21.96 21.84 2.27
C PRO A 99 21.78 23.30 1.77
N ARG A 100 21.04 24.17 2.47
CA ARG A 100 20.92 25.59 2.05
C ARG A 100 22.26 26.33 2.14
N LYS A 101 23.17 25.92 3.04
CA LYS A 101 24.53 26.49 3.11
C LYS A 101 25.36 26.15 1.87
N GLU A 102 25.26 24.93 1.36
CA GLU A 102 25.99 24.50 0.16
C GLU A 102 25.40 25.12 -1.12
N VAL A 103 24.06 25.23 -1.21
CA VAL A 103 23.40 25.92 -2.33
C VAL A 103 23.71 27.42 -2.33
N ILE A 104 23.74 28.08 -1.18
CA ILE A 104 24.14 29.50 -1.07
C ILE A 104 25.62 29.66 -1.45
N ARG A 105 26.50 28.74 -1.04
CA ARG A 105 27.91 28.73 -1.42
C ARG A 105 28.11 28.57 -2.93
N ILE A 106 27.39 27.64 -3.57
CA ILE A 106 27.42 27.42 -5.03
C ILE A 106 26.84 28.63 -5.80
N GLN A 107 25.80 29.26 -5.27
CA GLN A 107 25.23 30.48 -5.86
C GLN A 107 26.13 31.71 -5.69
N GLN A 108 26.83 31.81 -4.56
CA GLN A 108 27.83 32.85 -4.33
C GLN A 108 29.05 32.65 -5.22
N LEU A 109 29.55 31.42 -5.38
CA LEU A 109 30.65 31.07 -6.31
C LEU A 109 30.31 31.40 -7.77
N HIS A 110 29.06 31.19 -8.21
CA HIS A 110 28.62 31.59 -9.56
C HIS A 110 28.42 33.11 -9.71
N LYS A 111 28.11 33.83 -8.62
CA LYS A 111 27.95 35.30 -8.65
C LYS A 111 29.29 36.05 -8.58
N THR A 112 30.28 35.50 -7.88
CA THR A 112 31.63 36.07 -7.79
C THR A 112 32.56 35.62 -8.91
N GLY A 113 32.24 34.50 -9.58
CA GLY A 113 32.93 34.02 -10.77
C GLY A 113 32.43 34.67 -12.06
N THR A 114 32.68 35.97 -12.24
CA THR A 114 32.79 36.56 -13.59
C THR A 114 34.09 36.08 -14.21
N ALA A 115 34.10 34.85 -14.69
CA ALA A 115 35.07 34.39 -15.66
C ALA A 115 34.26 33.78 -16.80
N GLU A 116 34.29 34.40 -17.97
CA GLU A 116 33.93 33.71 -19.21
C GLU A 116 34.82 32.46 -19.30
N SER A 117 34.26 31.31 -18.90
CA SER A 117 34.99 30.06 -18.93
C SER A 117 35.20 29.69 -20.39
N LYS A 118 36.44 29.82 -20.89
CA LYS A 118 36.83 29.20 -22.17
C LYS A 118 36.37 27.74 -22.14
N PRO A 119 35.75 27.21 -23.21
CA PRO A 119 35.24 25.84 -23.21
C PRO A 119 36.41 24.89 -22.90
N THR A 120 36.46 24.39 -21.67
CA THR A 120 37.48 23.46 -21.24
C THR A 120 37.11 22.10 -21.79
N TRP A 121 38.07 21.28 -22.19
CA TRP A 121 37.84 19.91 -22.67
C TRP A 121 36.87 19.12 -21.78
N GLY A 122 36.96 19.30 -20.45
CA GLY A 122 36.03 18.70 -19.48
C GLY A 122 34.56 19.14 -19.61
N LEU A 123 34.27 20.39 -20.02
CA LEU A 123 32.90 20.83 -20.30
C LEU A 123 32.33 20.18 -21.56
N CYS A 124 33.15 20.01 -22.61
CA CYS A 124 32.73 19.33 -23.83
C CYS A 124 32.46 17.85 -23.57
N VAL A 125 33.37 17.15 -22.88
CA VAL A 125 33.18 15.74 -22.49
C VAL A 125 31.91 15.56 -21.66
N ARG A 126 31.68 16.45 -20.68
CA ARG A 126 30.47 16.43 -19.85
C ARG A 126 29.20 16.64 -20.68
N ARG A 127 29.17 17.62 -21.59
CA ARG A 127 28.01 17.84 -22.47
C ARG A 127 27.74 16.65 -23.38
N VAL A 128 28.78 16.05 -23.95
CA VAL A 128 28.63 14.85 -24.80
C VAL A 128 28.03 13.71 -23.98
N PHE A 129 28.54 13.48 -22.76
CA PHE A 129 27.99 12.46 -21.87
C PHE A 129 26.53 12.74 -21.46
N GLU A 130 26.20 13.99 -21.10
CA GLU A 130 24.82 14.40 -20.77
C GLU A 130 23.86 14.19 -21.95
N LEU A 131 24.28 14.52 -23.17
CA LEU A 131 23.50 14.29 -24.39
C LEU A 131 23.35 12.79 -24.70
N MET A 132 24.41 12.00 -24.55
CA MET A 132 24.35 10.54 -24.74
C MET A 132 23.43 9.88 -23.71
N LEU A 133 23.54 10.27 -22.44
CA LEU A 133 22.65 9.79 -21.38
C LEU A 133 21.20 10.18 -21.66
N GLY A 134 20.95 11.43 -22.07
CA GLY A 134 19.63 11.91 -22.46
C GLY A 134 19.04 11.13 -23.64
N ALA A 135 19.85 10.88 -24.68
CA ALA A 135 19.44 10.09 -25.84
C ALA A 135 19.14 8.63 -25.47
N MET A 136 19.96 8.02 -24.61
CA MET A 136 19.73 6.66 -24.10
C MET A 136 18.42 6.59 -23.31
N ILE A 137 18.18 7.53 -22.39
CA ILE A 137 16.92 7.57 -21.61
C ILE A 137 15.72 7.79 -22.53
N ALA A 138 15.83 8.67 -23.53
CA ALA A 138 14.76 8.91 -24.50
C ALA A 138 14.44 7.65 -25.29
N TYR A 139 15.46 6.92 -25.76
CA TYR A 139 15.31 5.65 -26.47
C TYR A 139 14.64 4.59 -25.59
N LEU A 140 15.12 4.40 -24.35
CA LEU A 140 14.53 3.45 -23.40
C LEU A 140 13.10 3.84 -22.97
N SER A 141 12.72 5.12 -23.10
CA SER A 141 11.37 5.60 -22.80
C SER A 141 10.35 5.30 -23.90
N ILE A 142 10.78 4.96 -25.13
CA ILE A 142 9.87 4.65 -26.26
C ILE A 142 8.85 3.54 -25.91
N PRO A 143 9.25 2.33 -25.46
CA PRO A 143 8.30 1.27 -25.11
C PRO A 143 7.37 1.67 -23.95
N VAL A 144 7.88 2.46 -23.00
CA VAL A 144 7.09 2.98 -21.87
C VAL A 144 6.00 3.93 -22.37
N VAL A 145 6.34 4.88 -23.24
CA VAL A 145 5.37 5.83 -23.82
C VAL A 145 4.36 5.09 -24.69
N GLN A 146 4.80 4.14 -25.52
CA GLN A 146 3.91 3.30 -26.32
C GLN A 146 2.91 2.54 -25.43
N ASN A 147 3.36 1.97 -24.31
CA ASN A 147 2.50 1.30 -23.35
C ASN A 147 1.49 2.27 -22.70
N LEU A 148 1.92 3.47 -22.30
CA LEU A 148 1.03 4.48 -21.71
C LEU A 148 -0.02 4.99 -22.72
N LEU A 149 0.33 5.09 -24.00
CA LEU A 149 -0.60 5.46 -25.06
C LEU A 149 -1.53 4.30 -25.47
N SER A 150 -1.15 3.05 -25.22
CA SER A 150 -1.96 1.89 -25.55
C SER A 150 -3.27 1.82 -24.74
N SER A 151 -4.29 1.17 -25.31
CA SER A 151 -5.56 0.90 -24.62
C SER A 151 -5.45 -0.17 -23.53
N ARG A 152 -4.43 -1.03 -23.61
CA ARG A 152 -4.12 -2.09 -22.63
C ARG A 152 -2.83 -1.78 -21.86
N GLN A 153 -2.81 -0.61 -21.22
CA GLN A 153 -1.68 -0.15 -20.44
C GLN A 153 -1.33 -1.16 -19.33
N ALA A 154 -0.11 -1.70 -19.36
CA ALA A 154 0.45 -2.47 -18.27
C ALA A 154 1.15 -1.54 -17.27
N MET A 155 0.91 -1.75 -15.97
CA MET A 155 1.53 -0.98 -14.90
C MET A 155 2.32 -1.89 -13.96
N ASN A 156 3.35 -1.33 -13.32
CA ASN A 156 4.34 -2.07 -12.51
C ASN A 156 5.13 -3.11 -13.32
N THR A 157 5.35 -2.83 -14.61
CA THR A 157 6.16 -3.66 -15.50
C THR A 157 7.47 -2.97 -15.89
N SER A 158 8.44 -3.81 -16.24
CA SER A 158 9.73 -3.39 -16.78
C SER A 158 9.82 -3.79 -18.25
N PHE A 159 10.35 -2.89 -19.10
CA PHE A 159 10.43 -3.09 -20.55
C PHE A 159 11.85 -3.38 -21.03
N ASP A 160 12.84 -3.31 -20.14
CA ASP A 160 14.25 -3.48 -20.46
C ASP A 160 14.96 -4.34 -19.41
N SER A 161 16.05 -5.00 -19.79
CA SER A 161 16.78 -5.91 -18.89
C SER A 161 17.48 -5.19 -17.73
N PHE A 162 17.83 -3.92 -17.91
CA PHE A 162 18.51 -3.09 -16.90
C PHE A 162 17.51 -2.38 -15.97
N ARG A 163 16.21 -2.46 -16.27
CA ARG A 163 15.08 -1.86 -15.54
C ARG A 163 15.27 -0.37 -15.27
N ILE A 164 15.86 0.35 -16.23
CA ILE A 164 16.21 1.78 -16.07
C ILE A 164 14.96 2.65 -16.16
N VAL A 165 14.07 2.34 -17.11
CA VAL A 165 12.82 3.08 -17.30
C VAL A 165 11.64 2.13 -17.19
N ASN A 166 10.82 2.31 -16.16
CA ASN A 166 9.69 1.44 -15.85
C ASN A 166 8.41 2.25 -15.69
N THR A 167 7.29 1.55 -15.80
CA THR A 167 5.98 2.12 -15.48
C THR A 167 5.59 1.71 -14.06
N TYR A 168 5.33 2.69 -13.18
CA TYR A 168 4.80 2.46 -11.84
C TYR A 168 3.46 3.14 -11.64
N GLY A 169 2.52 2.42 -11.06
CA GLY A 169 1.16 2.89 -10.80
C GLY A 169 0.61 2.21 -9.56
N ALA A 170 0.06 3.01 -8.66
CA ALA A 170 -0.57 2.55 -7.44
C ALA A 170 -2.04 2.98 -7.45
N PHE A 171 -2.89 2.20 -6.77
CA PHE A 171 -4.30 2.51 -6.53
C PHE A 171 -5.15 2.74 -7.79
N GLY A 172 -4.87 2.01 -8.88
CA GLY A 172 -5.76 1.98 -10.05
C GLY A 172 -7.16 1.46 -9.70
N SER A 173 -7.23 0.50 -8.78
CA SER A 173 -8.46 0.03 -8.15
C SER A 173 -8.45 0.37 -6.66
N VAL A 174 -9.62 0.66 -6.12
CA VAL A 174 -9.84 1.03 -4.72
C VAL A 174 -10.83 0.06 -4.10
N THR A 175 -10.39 -0.61 -3.04
CA THR A 175 -11.26 -1.48 -2.25
C THR A 175 -12.34 -0.64 -1.56
N LYS A 176 -13.58 -1.13 -1.54
CA LYS A 176 -14.73 -0.40 -0.94
C LYS A 176 -14.98 -0.77 0.52
N GLU A 177 -14.50 -1.94 0.93
CA GLU A 177 -14.72 -2.50 2.26
C GLU A 177 -13.39 -2.98 2.84
N ARG A 178 -13.15 -2.67 4.12
CA ARG A 178 -11.92 -3.07 4.80
C ARG A 178 -12.11 -4.39 5.54
N THR A 179 -11.68 -5.49 4.93
CA THR A 179 -11.55 -6.76 5.66
C THR A 179 -10.15 -6.92 6.22
N GLU A 180 -10.05 -7.16 7.51
CA GLU A 180 -8.80 -7.43 8.23
C GLU A 180 -8.78 -8.86 8.75
N VAL A 181 -7.60 -9.46 8.74
CA VAL A 181 -7.37 -10.76 9.37
C VAL A 181 -6.83 -10.53 10.78
N ILE A 182 -7.46 -11.16 11.76
CA ILE A 182 -6.99 -11.23 13.15
C ILE A 182 -6.44 -12.62 13.39
N PHE A 183 -5.20 -12.67 13.87
CA PHE A 183 -4.49 -13.91 14.14
C PHE A 183 -4.63 -14.26 15.60
N GLN A 184 -5.03 -15.51 15.87
CA GLN A 184 -5.19 -16.00 17.23
C GLN A 184 -4.53 -17.37 17.36
N GLY A 185 -3.84 -17.61 18.46
CA GLY A 185 -3.21 -18.90 18.77
C GLY A 185 -3.88 -19.59 19.94
N THR A 186 -3.73 -20.91 20.01
CA THR A 186 -4.08 -21.68 21.22
C THR A 186 -3.05 -22.76 21.51
N ARG A 187 -2.84 -23.03 22.80
CA ARG A 187 -2.01 -24.15 23.29
C ARG A 187 -2.82 -25.43 23.46
N ASN A 188 -4.15 -25.36 23.38
CA ASN A 188 -5.01 -26.51 23.65
C ASN A 188 -4.82 -27.59 22.57
N SER A 189 -4.81 -28.87 22.97
CA SER A 189 -4.65 -30.01 22.05
C SER A 189 -5.93 -30.32 21.27
N THR A 190 -7.07 -29.87 21.77
CA THR A 190 -8.40 -30.12 21.19
C THR A 190 -8.98 -28.81 20.69
N ILE A 191 -9.30 -28.75 19.40
CA ILE A 191 -10.05 -27.64 18.81
C ILE A 191 -11.51 -27.84 19.20
N ILE A 192 -12.02 -26.97 20.06
CA ILE A 192 -13.47 -26.84 20.27
C ILE A 192 -13.93 -25.76 19.29
N LEU A 193 -14.79 -26.15 18.35
CA LEU A 193 -15.25 -25.33 17.21
C LEU A 193 -16.31 -24.29 17.60
N ASP A 194 -16.63 -24.17 18.88
CA ASP A 194 -17.68 -23.29 19.39
C ASP A 194 -17.10 -21.91 19.77
N GLU A 195 -17.90 -20.85 19.67
CA GLU A 195 -17.50 -19.46 19.96
C GLU A 195 -16.91 -19.30 21.37
N ASN A 196 -17.35 -20.15 22.29
CA ASN A 196 -16.97 -20.15 23.71
C ASN A 196 -16.04 -21.32 24.08
N GLY A 197 -15.62 -22.13 23.10
CA GLY A 197 -15.05 -23.45 23.36
C GLY A 197 -13.56 -23.48 23.68
N GLY A 198 -12.78 -22.51 23.21
CA GLY A 198 -11.32 -22.52 23.36
C GLY A 198 -10.78 -21.18 23.82
N ILE A 199 -9.75 -21.20 24.68
CA ILE A 199 -8.96 -20.02 24.99
C ILE A 199 -8.09 -19.72 23.76
N TRP A 200 -8.45 -18.67 23.04
CA TRP A 200 -7.73 -18.14 21.89
C TRP A 200 -7.14 -16.78 22.27
N GLU A 201 -5.84 -16.62 22.09
CA GLU A 201 -5.11 -15.40 22.42
C GLU A 201 -4.67 -14.71 21.13
N GLU A 202 -4.95 -13.41 21.01
CA GLU A 202 -4.71 -12.65 19.79
C GLU A 202 -3.27 -12.14 19.68
N TYR A 203 -2.74 -12.14 18.45
CA TYR A 203 -1.50 -11.44 18.12
C TYR A 203 -1.83 -9.97 17.81
N HIS A 204 -1.20 -9.04 18.52
CA HIS A 204 -1.39 -7.61 18.26
C HIS A 204 -0.23 -7.02 17.49
N PHE A 205 -0.54 -6.37 16.38
CA PHE A 205 0.42 -5.65 15.55
C PHE A 205 0.62 -4.20 16.04
N ASN A 206 1.70 -3.57 15.57
CA ASN A 206 2.10 -2.23 16.02
C ASN A 206 1.11 -1.15 15.56
N CYS A 207 0.83 -1.10 14.27
CA CYS A 207 0.03 -0.06 13.62
C CYS A 207 -1.14 -0.62 12.79
N LYS A 208 -1.14 -1.92 12.47
CA LYS A 208 -2.26 -2.58 11.79
C LYS A 208 -3.55 -2.43 12.61
N PRO A 209 -4.69 -2.13 11.97
CA PRO A 209 -5.99 -2.19 12.64
C PRO A 209 -6.28 -3.59 13.18
N GLY A 210 -6.83 -3.58 14.39
CA GLY A 210 -7.19 -4.71 15.24
C GLY A 210 -8.12 -4.14 16.31
N ASP A 211 -7.71 -4.14 17.59
CA ASP A 211 -8.50 -3.57 18.69
C ASP A 211 -9.24 -2.24 18.32
N PRO A 212 -10.58 -2.24 18.28
CA PRO A 212 -11.40 -1.07 17.94
C PRO A 212 -11.19 0.17 18.85
N LYS A 213 -10.68 -0.05 20.07
CA LYS A 213 -10.36 1.01 21.03
C LYS A 213 -8.98 1.62 20.81
N LYS A 214 -8.10 0.95 20.07
CA LYS A 214 -6.77 1.44 19.78
C LYS A 214 -6.85 2.55 18.74
N ARG A 215 -6.18 3.67 19.03
CA ARG A 215 -6.08 4.77 18.07
C ARG A 215 -5.14 4.39 16.92
N PRO A 216 -5.46 4.75 15.67
CA PRO A 216 -4.55 4.55 14.54
C PRO A 216 -3.20 5.21 14.78
N CYS A 217 -2.13 4.55 14.34
CA CYS A 217 -0.77 5.00 14.58
C CYS A 217 -0.29 6.00 13.53
N VAL A 218 0.76 6.75 13.88
CA VAL A 218 1.51 7.59 12.93
C VAL A 218 2.75 6.82 12.51
N ILE A 219 2.86 6.50 11.21
CA ILE A 219 3.90 5.61 10.66
C ILE A 219 4.97 6.33 9.83
N SER A 220 4.94 7.65 9.70
CA SER A 220 5.98 8.39 8.97
C SER A 220 7.05 8.89 9.95
N PRO A 221 8.36 8.81 9.66
CA PRO A 221 9.01 8.33 8.44
C PRO A 221 9.30 6.81 8.43
N TYR A 222 9.04 6.09 9.53
CA TYR A 222 9.38 4.68 9.68
C TYR A 222 8.19 3.76 9.39
N HIS A 223 8.26 3.05 8.26
CA HIS A 223 7.18 2.19 7.81
C HIS A 223 7.25 0.78 8.41
N TYR A 224 6.23 0.38 9.16
CA TYR A 224 6.09 -1.00 9.66
C TYR A 224 5.74 -1.95 8.52
N ARG A 225 6.78 -2.53 7.91
CA ARG A 225 6.65 -3.37 6.71
C ARG A 225 5.76 -4.59 6.95
N LEU A 226 5.85 -5.23 8.11
CA LEU A 226 5.01 -6.39 8.43
C LEU A 226 3.53 -6.00 8.47
N ASP A 227 3.18 -4.96 9.24
CA ASP A 227 1.82 -4.41 9.34
C ASP A 227 1.23 -4.02 7.99
N TRP A 228 2.04 -3.39 7.12
CA TRP A 228 1.61 -3.03 5.77
C TRP A 228 1.42 -4.24 4.87
N LEU A 229 2.29 -5.25 4.96
CA LEU A 229 2.14 -6.50 4.20
C LEU A 229 0.90 -7.29 4.63
N MET A 230 0.47 -7.19 5.88
CA MET A 230 -0.76 -7.82 6.36
C MET A 230 -2.01 -7.30 5.64
N TRP A 231 -1.97 -6.09 5.06
CA TRP A 231 -3.06 -5.57 4.23
C TRP A 231 -3.30 -6.41 2.96
N PHE A 232 -2.27 -7.10 2.45
CA PHE A 232 -2.38 -8.07 1.35
C PHE A 232 -2.67 -9.50 1.82
N ALA A 233 -3.00 -9.68 3.12
CA ALA A 233 -3.17 -11.00 3.75
C ALA A 233 -1.95 -11.93 3.59
N ALA A 234 -0.74 -11.37 3.73
CA ALA A 234 0.48 -12.17 3.73
C ALA A 234 0.59 -13.01 5.02
N PHE A 235 0.19 -14.28 4.96
CA PHE A 235 0.43 -15.24 6.04
C PHE A 235 1.91 -15.63 6.06
N SER A 236 2.61 -15.46 7.18
CA SER A 236 3.98 -15.99 7.33
C SER A 236 4.00 -17.23 8.21
N ALA A 237 4.63 -18.30 7.72
CA ALA A 237 4.82 -19.53 8.49
C ALA A 237 5.65 -19.31 9.76
N GLN A 238 6.46 -18.25 9.78
CA GLN A 238 7.35 -17.89 10.88
C GLN A 238 6.60 -17.51 12.17
N LEU A 239 5.38 -16.95 12.04
CA LEU A 239 4.47 -16.72 13.17
C LEU A 239 4.08 -18.02 13.89
N LEU A 240 3.89 -19.11 13.14
CA LEU A 240 3.49 -20.43 13.67
C LEU A 240 4.61 -21.10 14.46
N VAL A 241 5.87 -20.81 14.12
CA VAL A 241 7.08 -21.41 14.73
C VAL A 241 7.58 -20.58 15.93
N ASN A 242 6.93 -19.44 16.24
CA ASN A 242 7.38 -18.50 17.25
C ASN A 242 8.82 -18.03 17.02
N ASP A 243 9.17 -17.79 15.75
CA ASP A 243 10.51 -17.33 15.37
C ASP A 243 10.82 -15.95 15.98
N GLU A 244 12.00 -15.79 16.58
CA GLU A 244 12.38 -14.57 17.31
C GLU A 244 12.43 -13.34 16.39
N GLN A 245 12.85 -13.52 15.14
CA GLN A 245 12.89 -12.43 14.17
C GLN A 245 11.48 -11.97 13.78
N ALA A 246 10.58 -12.90 13.46
CA ALA A 246 9.21 -12.55 13.10
C ALA A 246 8.40 -11.98 14.27
N THR A 247 8.60 -12.52 15.48
CA THR A 247 7.87 -12.09 16.69
C THR A 247 8.34 -10.72 17.17
N SER A 248 9.62 -10.36 16.98
CA SER A 248 10.15 -9.02 17.30
C SER A 248 9.46 -7.86 16.55
N LEU A 249 8.82 -8.15 15.41
CA LEU A 249 8.13 -7.16 14.57
C LEU A 249 6.67 -6.92 14.99
N ILE A 250 6.17 -7.67 15.98
CA ILE A 250 4.79 -7.67 16.45
C ILE A 250 4.74 -6.97 17.81
N ALA A 251 3.67 -6.24 18.11
CA ALA A 251 3.57 -5.47 19.36
C ALA A 251 3.34 -6.36 20.58
N HIS A 252 2.48 -7.37 20.44
CA HIS A 252 2.19 -8.33 21.50
C HIS A 252 2.11 -9.74 20.94
N ASN A 253 2.95 -10.62 21.48
CA ASN A 253 2.92 -12.05 21.24
C ASN A 253 2.58 -12.79 22.54
N PRO A 254 1.38 -13.39 22.66
CA PRO A 254 0.97 -14.09 23.87
C PRO A 254 1.77 -15.40 24.14
N PHE A 255 2.53 -15.88 23.15
CA PHE A 255 3.36 -17.09 23.23
C PHE A 255 4.85 -16.81 23.41
N ALA A 256 5.27 -15.55 23.63
CA ALA A 256 6.69 -15.19 23.72
C ALA A 256 7.46 -15.91 24.86
N ASN A 257 6.83 -16.09 26.02
CA ASN A 257 7.47 -16.66 27.21
C ASN A 257 7.18 -18.16 27.42
N GLY A 258 6.67 -18.86 26.40
CA GLY A 258 6.18 -20.23 26.54
C GLY A 258 6.36 -21.10 25.31
N THR A 259 5.65 -22.22 25.27
CA THR A 259 5.61 -23.10 24.11
C THR A 259 4.82 -22.47 22.97
N ALA A 260 5.30 -22.67 21.74
CA ALA A 260 4.63 -22.24 20.52
C ALA A 260 3.18 -22.78 20.47
N PRO A 261 2.25 -22.04 19.84
CA PRO A 261 0.87 -22.49 19.74
C PRO A 261 0.76 -23.80 18.94
N LYS A 262 -0.20 -24.65 19.29
CA LYS A 262 -0.51 -25.90 18.56
C LYS A 262 -1.41 -25.65 17.36
N PHE A 263 -2.24 -24.62 17.45
CA PHE A 263 -3.12 -24.19 16.38
C PHE A 263 -3.12 -22.67 16.32
N ILE A 264 -3.16 -22.14 15.10
CA ILE A 264 -3.40 -20.73 14.85
C ILE A 264 -4.61 -20.64 13.94
N ARG A 265 -5.46 -19.66 14.18
CA ARG A 265 -6.57 -19.31 13.30
C ARG A 265 -6.43 -17.88 12.83
N GLY A 266 -6.89 -17.64 11.61
CA GLY A 266 -7.13 -16.32 11.05
C GLY A 266 -8.63 -16.09 10.96
N GLU A 267 -9.14 -15.11 11.69
CA GLU A 267 -10.54 -14.68 11.59
C GLU A 267 -10.63 -13.41 10.74
N HIS A 268 -11.63 -13.37 9.87
CA HIS A 268 -11.87 -12.24 8.97
C HIS A 268 -12.95 -11.35 9.57
N PHE A 269 -12.59 -10.09 9.69
CA PHE A 269 -13.43 -9.07 10.28
C PHE A 269 -13.56 -7.89 9.33
N LEU A 270 -14.78 -7.39 9.18
CA LEU A 270 -15.06 -6.17 8.46
C LEU A 270 -14.89 -4.99 9.42
N TYR A 271 -13.98 -4.09 9.08
CA TYR A 271 -13.70 -2.86 9.81
C TYR A 271 -14.34 -1.67 9.11
N LYS A 272 -14.99 -0.81 9.88
CA LYS A 272 -15.50 0.49 9.42
C LYS A 272 -15.13 1.60 10.38
N PHE A 273 -14.93 2.81 9.89
CA PHE A 273 -14.80 3.97 10.76
C PHE A 273 -16.13 4.28 11.45
N THR A 274 -16.05 4.65 12.72
CA THR A 274 -17.21 5.20 13.45
C THR A 274 -17.62 6.54 12.84
N THR A 275 -18.91 6.86 12.87
CA THR A 275 -19.39 8.19 12.47
C THR A 275 -19.31 9.14 13.64
N ILE A 276 -18.92 10.39 13.39
CA ILE A 276 -18.81 11.41 14.43
C ILE A 276 -20.20 11.64 15.05
N GLY A 277 -20.31 11.46 16.37
CA GLY A 277 -21.56 11.66 17.13
C GLY A 277 -22.45 10.42 17.28
N SER A 278 -22.03 9.26 16.76
CA SER A 278 -22.73 7.97 16.96
C SER A 278 -22.50 7.37 18.35
N GLN A 279 -23.36 6.44 18.77
CA GLN A 279 -23.20 5.75 20.05
C GLN A 279 -21.99 4.79 20.04
N GLU A 280 -21.60 4.32 18.85
CA GLU A 280 -20.41 3.51 18.60
C GLU A 280 -19.10 4.32 18.68
N ALA A 281 -19.15 5.65 18.68
CA ALA A 281 -17.99 6.55 18.71
C ALA A 281 -17.15 6.52 20.02
N ARG A 282 -17.33 5.50 20.87
CA ARG A 282 -16.41 5.20 21.97
C ARG A 282 -15.03 4.73 21.47
N GLY A 283 -14.95 4.26 20.22
CA GLY A 283 -13.72 3.92 19.49
C GLY A 283 -13.67 4.57 18.10
N ILE A 284 -12.55 4.40 17.39
CA ILE A 284 -12.37 4.93 16.01
C ILE A 284 -12.88 3.94 14.96
N LEU A 285 -12.95 2.65 15.32
CA LEU A 285 -13.33 1.56 14.43
C LEU A 285 -14.53 0.79 15.00
N VAL A 286 -15.33 0.23 14.11
CA VAL A 286 -16.35 -0.78 14.39
C VAL A 286 -15.95 -2.06 13.65
N GLU A 287 -16.10 -3.19 14.32
CA GLU A 287 -15.76 -4.51 13.80
C GLU A 287 -17.02 -5.36 13.65
N THR A 288 -17.14 -6.10 12.54
CA THR A 288 -18.21 -7.08 12.30
C THR A 288 -17.60 -8.39 11.80
N HIS A 289 -17.84 -9.49 12.51
CA HIS A 289 -17.28 -10.81 12.20
C HIS A 289 -17.90 -11.39 10.90
N GLN A 290 -17.07 -11.92 10.01
CA GLN A 290 -17.52 -12.47 8.73
C GLN A 290 -17.20 -13.96 8.52
N ASN A 291 -15.99 -14.47 8.83
CA ASN A 291 -15.61 -15.88 8.57
C ASN A 291 -14.36 -16.34 9.35
N ARG A 292 -14.19 -17.66 9.58
CA ARG A 292 -13.04 -18.26 10.30
C ARG A 292 -12.20 -19.19 9.40
N VAL A 293 -10.87 -19.13 9.52
CA VAL A 293 -9.94 -20.09 8.90
C VAL A 293 -9.03 -20.70 9.98
N LEU A 294 -9.04 -22.02 10.12
CA LEU A 294 -8.24 -22.78 11.10
C LEU A 294 -7.00 -23.40 10.44
N LEU A 295 -5.83 -23.25 11.07
CA LEU A 295 -4.55 -23.82 10.63
C LEU A 295 -3.89 -24.60 11.77
N SER A 296 -3.39 -25.80 11.47
CA SER A 296 -2.67 -26.66 12.43
C SER A 296 -1.16 -26.55 12.25
N THR A 297 -0.39 -26.48 13.35
CA THR A 297 1.07 -26.37 13.30
C THR A 297 1.78 -27.70 13.04
N ASN A 298 1.11 -28.85 13.17
CA ASN A 298 1.72 -30.18 13.06
C ASN A 298 1.97 -30.67 11.61
N HIS A 299 1.47 -29.95 10.59
CA HIS A 299 1.56 -30.35 9.17
C HIS A 299 2.03 -29.20 8.26
N VAL A 300 2.98 -28.40 8.74
CA VAL A 300 3.47 -27.22 8.01
C VAL A 300 4.88 -27.49 7.48
N THR A 301 4.98 -28.34 6.45
CA THR A 301 6.21 -28.45 5.65
C THR A 301 6.11 -27.71 4.30
N GLU A 302 4.90 -27.39 3.81
CA GLU A 302 4.70 -26.53 2.64
C GLU A 302 3.42 -25.70 2.78
N LEU A 303 3.50 -24.50 3.39
CA LEU A 303 2.44 -23.50 3.20
C LEU A 303 2.64 -22.87 1.83
N LEU A 304 1.70 -23.12 0.92
CA LEU A 304 1.59 -22.37 -0.33
C LEU A 304 1.44 -20.89 0.01
N GLU A 305 2.36 -20.05 -0.47
CA GLU A 305 2.15 -18.60 -0.57
C GLU A 305 0.93 -18.37 -1.47
N ILE A 306 -0.26 -18.35 -0.90
CA ILE A 306 -1.46 -17.86 -1.58
C ILE A 306 -1.39 -16.34 -1.49
N ILE A 307 -0.69 -15.73 -2.44
CA ILE A 307 -0.77 -14.28 -2.65
C ILE A 307 -2.14 -14.02 -3.25
N TRP A 308 -3.09 -13.60 -2.42
CA TRP A 308 -4.37 -13.13 -2.89
C TRP A 308 -4.21 -11.71 -3.41
N ASN A 309 -4.24 -11.54 -4.74
CA ASN A 309 -4.10 -10.23 -5.35
C ASN A 309 -5.47 -9.51 -5.34
N ARG A 310 -5.67 -8.67 -4.32
CA ARG A 310 -6.91 -7.94 -3.99
C ARG A 310 -7.47 -7.08 -5.15
N THR A 311 -6.67 -6.76 -6.17
CA THR A 311 -7.08 -5.95 -7.33
C THR A 311 -7.71 -6.74 -8.48
N ASP A 312 -7.45 -8.05 -8.59
CA ASP A 312 -7.82 -8.84 -9.79
C ASP A 312 -8.81 -9.98 -9.51
N GLY A 313 -9.18 -10.21 -8.24
CA GLY A 313 -10.02 -11.36 -7.85
C GLY A 313 -9.38 -12.73 -8.16
N LYS A 314 -8.07 -12.78 -8.44
CA LYS A 314 -7.33 -13.99 -8.82
C LYS A 314 -6.36 -14.39 -7.72
N CYS A 315 -6.38 -15.67 -7.36
CA CYS A 315 -5.31 -16.30 -6.58
C CYS A 315 -4.14 -16.62 -7.53
N GLN A 316 -2.95 -16.07 -7.28
CA GLN A 316 -1.74 -16.48 -7.98
C GLN A 316 -0.92 -17.41 -7.08
N ASN A 317 -0.71 -18.63 -7.55
CA ASN A 317 0.22 -19.58 -6.97
C ASN A 317 1.62 -19.29 -7.56
N SER A 318 2.65 -19.15 -6.72
CA SER A 318 4.02 -18.86 -7.15
C SER A 318 4.66 -19.97 -8.01
N ARG A 319 4.04 -21.16 -8.11
CA ARG A 319 4.54 -22.29 -8.92
C ARG A 319 3.70 -22.68 -10.14
N THR A 320 2.47 -22.17 -10.35
CA THR A 320 1.62 -22.61 -11.49
C THR A 320 0.78 -21.49 -12.09
N LYS A 321 0.76 -21.43 -13.44
CA LYS A 321 0.01 -20.47 -14.27
C LYS A 321 -1.50 -20.44 -13.90
N SER A 322 -1.95 -19.28 -13.40
CA SER A 322 -3.27 -18.66 -13.58
C SER A 322 -4.50 -19.58 -13.72
N THR A 323 -5.29 -19.71 -12.66
CA THR A 323 -6.72 -20.08 -12.73
C THR A 323 -7.60 -18.94 -12.19
N LYS A 324 -8.70 -18.65 -12.91
CA LYS A 324 -9.72 -17.64 -12.57
C LYS A 324 -10.57 -18.18 -11.40
N CYS A 325 -10.79 -17.38 -10.35
CA CYS A 325 -11.79 -17.66 -9.31
C CYS A 325 -12.97 -16.71 -9.50
N ASP A 326 -14.18 -17.25 -9.57
CA ASP A 326 -15.40 -16.46 -9.65
C ASP A 326 -15.79 -15.93 -8.27
N SER A 327 -16.30 -14.70 -8.28
CA SER A 327 -16.79 -13.94 -7.14
C SER A 327 -17.76 -14.77 -6.28
N PHE A 328 -17.60 -14.67 -4.95
CA PHE A 328 -18.47 -15.21 -3.89
C PHE A 328 -18.29 -16.64 -3.37
N ASN A 329 -17.36 -17.46 -3.86
CA ASN A 329 -17.03 -18.74 -3.18
C ASN A 329 -15.52 -19.02 -3.18
N ILE A 330 -14.89 -18.98 -2.00
CA ILE A 330 -13.48 -19.38 -1.83
C ILE A 330 -13.43 -20.92 -1.73
N TYR A 331 -13.31 -21.61 -2.86
CA TYR A 331 -12.85 -23.00 -2.90
C TYR A 331 -11.48 -23.04 -3.60
N CYS A 332 -10.39 -22.97 -2.83
CA CYS A 332 -9.07 -23.39 -3.30
C CYS A 332 -8.94 -24.90 -3.07
N THR A 333 -9.54 -25.72 -3.93
CA THR A 333 -9.26 -27.17 -3.96
C THR A 333 -8.06 -27.44 -4.87
N THR A 334 -6.83 -27.24 -4.38
CA THR A 334 -5.65 -27.85 -5.00
C THR A 334 -5.40 -29.20 -4.36
N LYS A 335 -5.63 -30.28 -5.12
CA LYS A 335 -5.27 -31.67 -4.77
C LYS A 335 -3.76 -31.81 -4.63
N ILE A 336 -3.17 -31.48 -3.47
CA ILE A 336 -1.91 -32.06 -2.99
C ILE A 336 -1.98 -32.10 -1.46
N SER A 337 -2.02 -33.29 -0.87
CA SER A 337 -1.91 -33.50 0.59
C SER A 337 -0.45 -33.47 1.05
N PRO A 338 -0.14 -33.17 2.33
CA PRO A 338 -1.06 -33.04 3.46
C PRO A 338 -0.97 -31.64 4.12
N VAL A 339 -1.55 -30.61 3.50
CA VAL A 339 -1.99 -29.41 4.24
C VAL A 339 -3.51 -29.37 4.15
N LYS A 340 -4.19 -29.76 5.23
CA LYS A 340 -5.63 -29.56 5.36
C LYS A 340 -5.89 -28.12 5.77
N LEU A 341 -6.03 -27.23 4.80
CA LEU A 341 -6.77 -25.97 4.99
C LEU A 341 -8.25 -26.34 5.11
N VAL A 342 -8.82 -26.19 6.31
CA VAL A 342 -10.25 -26.39 6.53
C VAL A 342 -10.93 -25.04 6.41
N TYR A 343 -11.60 -24.79 5.29
CA TYR A 343 -12.50 -23.66 5.13
C TYR A 343 -13.83 -24.01 5.82
N LEU A 344 -14.21 -23.25 6.85
CA LEU A 344 -15.53 -23.33 7.45
C LEU A 344 -16.30 -22.06 7.07
N THR A 345 -17.20 -22.21 6.09
CA THR A 345 -18.20 -21.19 5.78
C THR A 345 -19.42 -21.45 6.65
N GLU A 346 -19.73 -20.54 7.57
CA GLU A 346 -21.05 -20.50 8.20
C GLU A 346 -22.04 -19.96 7.17
N GLN A 347 -22.86 -20.84 6.58
CA GLN A 347 -24.09 -20.39 5.95
C GLN A 347 -25.03 -19.93 7.06
N LYS A 348 -25.11 -18.60 7.29
CA LYS A 348 -26.30 -18.02 7.92
C LYS A 348 -27.47 -18.24 6.96
N THR A 349 -28.24 -19.29 7.19
CA THR A 349 -29.59 -19.42 6.64
C THR A 349 -30.42 -18.25 7.17
N LEU A 350 -31.10 -17.59 6.24
CA LEU A 350 -32.06 -16.48 6.43
C LEU A 350 -33.00 -16.66 7.62
#